data_AF-A0A497BJA0-F1
#
_entry.id   AF-A0A497BJA0-F1
#
_cell.length_a   1.000
_cell.length_b   1.000
_cell.length_c   1.000
_cell.angle_alpha   90.00
_cell.angle_beta   90.00
_cell.angle_gamma   90.00
#
_symmetry.space_group_name_H-M   'P 1'
#
loop_
_entity.id
_entity.type
_entity.pdbx_description
1 polymer ?
#
loop_
_entity_poly.entity_id
_entity_poly.type
_entity_poly.pdbx_seq_one_letter_code
_entity_poly.pdbx_strand_id
1 'polypeptide(L)'
;MEIWPYVTSIGIVAGLGHLALFLLILFRRNKTMGEKLALLYLGLGLLWGTAVILTAPIFIPAVTEPASRLVPVFVTALAVTQFVLTCSFLEISWLSTVAATGGTWTVIMLMATLYFLGVPSPPIPLSQVIQGGWAVITAILTGLLTITLSRSRLALHRNRALYWLLTTIPLTAGQAFSLLPSGLLWELGILLHLVGAVTLVRGTTSYWLPDIKAKLRSLLRLFLLFAITVILLLIVVLGAEQLTDQLPLSHTSLVILLAVVAALIYLPLYQWLQRLVNRLLWGVEFDPAQILREYSQTIGTILNLDQLAHKVVHTVAEVLGVQRGALLVMTDTDTEKLRLQPISGLGRVSQVPVELEPTSPILARILEQNTPLFQYEVEQHPGLQKAAQWEQDWLRELEMEIYLPIRSQGDLTGLLALGPQGTGEPYGPRAVEFLSTLAQQTGVALQNARLFESLLDRNARITELNESLRTAYERLERLDRGKSDFLT
;
A
#
# COMPACT_ATOMS: atom_id res chain seq x y z
N MET A 1 12.11 -34.26 30.71
CA MET A 1 11.06 -33.21 30.80
C MET A 1 10.13 -33.41 29.63
N GLU A 2 8.86 -33.72 29.89
CA GLU A 2 7.85 -33.96 28.86
C GLU A 2 7.48 -32.62 28.20
N ILE A 3 7.97 -32.40 26.98
CA ILE A 3 7.65 -31.22 26.14
C ILE A 3 6.23 -31.37 25.52
N TRP A 4 5.64 -32.57 25.61
CA TRP A 4 4.35 -32.94 25.02
C TRP A 4 3.13 -32.07 25.38
N PRO A 5 2.96 -31.58 26.63
CA PRO A 5 1.84 -30.69 26.97
C PRO A 5 1.92 -29.34 26.25
N TYR A 6 3.12 -28.89 25.90
CA TYR A 6 3.33 -27.61 25.23
C TYR A 6 3.00 -27.69 23.73
N VAL A 7 3.35 -28.80 23.08
CA VAL A 7 3.07 -29.06 21.67
C VAL A 7 1.58 -28.96 21.34
N THR A 8 0.74 -29.60 22.15
CA THR A 8 -0.72 -29.60 21.94
C THR A 8 -1.31 -28.21 22.21
N SER A 9 -0.80 -27.49 23.20
CA SER A 9 -1.27 -26.14 23.52
C SER A 9 -1.03 -25.13 22.38
N ILE A 10 0.14 -25.17 21.73
CA ILE A 10 0.50 -24.28 20.61
C ILE A 10 -0.41 -24.57 19.40
N GLY A 11 -0.59 -25.85 19.06
CA GLY A 11 -1.49 -26.26 17.98
C GLY A 11 -2.94 -25.81 18.21
N ILE A 12 -3.46 -25.97 19.43
CA ILE A 12 -4.82 -25.54 19.79
C ILE A 12 -4.96 -24.02 19.66
N VAL A 13 -4.03 -23.24 20.22
CA VAL A 13 -4.06 -21.78 20.13
C VAL A 13 -4.01 -21.33 18.67
N ALA A 14 -3.15 -21.94 17.86
CA ALA A 14 -3.07 -21.60 16.45
C ALA A 14 -4.32 -22.00 15.65
N GLY A 15 -4.92 -23.15 15.97
CA GLY A 15 -6.19 -23.60 15.40
C GLY A 15 -7.35 -22.66 15.75
N LEU A 16 -7.47 -22.24 17.01
CA LEU A 16 -8.45 -21.25 17.45
C LEU A 16 -8.24 -19.90 16.74
N GLY A 17 -6.98 -19.49 16.56
CA GLY A 17 -6.64 -18.30 15.78
C GLY A 17 -7.12 -18.37 14.34
N HIS A 18 -6.86 -19.49 13.64
CA HIS A 18 -7.37 -19.71 12.28
C HIS A 18 -8.89 -19.75 12.23
N LEU A 19 -9.54 -20.36 13.23
CA LEU A 19 -11.00 -20.40 13.32
C LEU A 19 -11.59 -19.01 13.50
N ALA A 20 -11.00 -18.18 14.36
CA ALA A 20 -11.42 -16.80 14.54
C ALA A 20 -11.29 -15.99 13.24
N LEU A 21 -10.18 -16.14 12.51
CA LEU A 21 -9.99 -15.50 11.20
C LEU A 21 -11.01 -16.00 10.16
N PHE A 22 -11.29 -17.30 10.14
CA PHE A 22 -12.29 -17.90 9.25
C PHE A 22 -13.68 -17.34 9.52
N LEU A 23 -14.10 -17.31 10.79
CA LEU A 23 -15.40 -16.77 11.20
C LEU A 23 -15.51 -15.26 10.91
N LEU A 24 -14.43 -14.50 11.10
CA LEU A 24 -14.38 -13.06 10.80
C LEU A 24 -14.74 -12.80 9.34
N ILE A 25 -14.16 -13.55 8.40
CA ILE A 25 -14.51 -13.41 6.97
C ILE A 25 -15.90 -13.99 6.70
N LEU A 26 -16.23 -15.15 7.27
CA LEU A 26 -17.50 -15.84 7.03
C LEU A 26 -18.73 -14.95 7.29
N PHE A 27 -18.70 -14.14 8.35
CA PHE A 27 -19.82 -13.27 8.73
C PHE A 27 -19.87 -11.92 7.99
N ARG A 28 -18.89 -11.56 7.15
CA ARG A 28 -18.99 -10.33 6.33
C ARG A 28 -20.09 -10.47 5.26
N ARG A 29 -20.91 -9.43 5.08
CA ARG A 29 -21.89 -9.31 3.97
C ARG A 29 -21.18 -8.82 2.70
N ASN A 30 -21.71 -9.17 1.52
CA ASN A 30 -21.21 -8.75 0.20
C ASN A 30 -19.71 -9.03 -0.05
N LYS A 31 -19.30 -10.28 0.16
CA LYS A 31 -17.90 -10.71 -0.01
C LYS A 31 -17.42 -10.52 -1.45
N THR A 32 -16.28 -9.84 -1.59
CA THR A 32 -15.51 -9.77 -2.83
C THR A 32 -14.96 -11.14 -3.22
N MET A 33 -14.49 -11.29 -4.47
CA MET A 33 -13.85 -12.54 -4.92
C MET A 33 -12.62 -12.87 -4.07
N GLY A 34 -11.81 -11.87 -3.72
CA GLY A 34 -10.63 -12.04 -2.85
C GLY A 34 -10.99 -12.55 -1.45
N GLU A 35 -12.09 -12.09 -0.86
CA GLU A 35 -12.57 -12.58 0.43
C GLU A 35 -13.12 -14.01 0.36
N LYS A 36 -13.76 -14.39 -0.75
CA LYS A 36 -14.19 -15.79 -0.98
C LYS A 36 -13.00 -16.72 -1.10
N LEU A 37 -11.96 -16.32 -1.82
CA LEU A 37 -10.70 -17.07 -1.93
C LEU A 37 -9.96 -17.15 -0.59
N ALA A 38 -9.95 -16.05 0.18
CA ALA A 38 -9.39 -16.05 1.53
C ALA A 38 -10.14 -17.01 2.48
N LEU A 39 -11.48 -17.06 2.36
CA LEU A 39 -12.30 -18.00 3.14
C LEU A 39 -11.96 -19.46 2.78
N LEU A 40 -11.79 -19.76 1.49
CA LEU A 40 -11.34 -21.08 1.02
C LEU A 40 -9.94 -21.41 1.58
N TYR A 41 -9.01 -20.47 1.51
CA TYR A 41 -7.65 -20.62 2.05
C TYR A 41 -7.67 -20.92 3.56
N LEU A 42 -8.44 -20.15 4.34
CA LEU A 42 -8.55 -20.35 5.79
C LEU A 42 -9.23 -21.67 6.14
N GLY A 43 -10.24 -22.10 5.36
CA GLY A 43 -10.89 -23.40 5.52
C GLY A 43 -9.91 -24.55 5.28
N LEU A 44 -9.12 -24.48 4.19
CA LEU A 44 -8.02 -25.43 3.94
C LEU A 44 -6.95 -25.36 5.02
N GLY A 45 -6.68 -24.16 5.57
CA GLY A 45 -5.71 -23.94 6.65
C GLY A 45 -6.15 -24.60 7.96
N LEU A 46 -7.45 -24.61 8.26
CA LEU A 46 -8.01 -25.34 9.39
C LEU A 46 -7.83 -26.85 9.21
N LEU A 47 -8.13 -27.39 8.03
CA LEU A 47 -7.95 -28.82 7.73
C LEU A 47 -6.47 -29.23 7.76
N TRP A 48 -5.59 -28.38 7.25
CA TRP A 48 -4.14 -28.56 7.34
C TRP A 48 -3.68 -28.56 8.81
N GLY A 49 -4.07 -27.55 9.58
CA GLY A 49 -3.66 -27.40 10.98
C GLY A 49 -4.13 -28.57 11.84
N THR A 50 -5.36 -29.06 11.63
CA THR A 50 -5.85 -30.27 12.31
C THR A 50 -5.06 -31.50 11.88
N ALA A 51 -4.78 -31.69 10.59
CA ALA A 51 -3.94 -32.79 10.13
C ALA A 51 -2.55 -32.77 10.76
N VAL A 52 -1.90 -31.60 10.84
CA VAL A 52 -0.59 -31.45 11.50
C VAL A 52 -0.67 -31.77 13.00
N ILE A 53 -1.69 -31.30 13.71
CA ILE A 53 -1.84 -31.63 15.15
C ILE A 53 -2.01 -33.14 15.34
N LEU A 54 -2.77 -33.81 14.46
CA LEU A 54 -3.01 -35.25 14.52
C LEU A 54 -1.77 -36.09 14.19
N THR A 55 -0.69 -35.52 13.63
CA THR A 55 0.59 -36.23 13.49
C THR A 55 1.41 -36.24 14.77
N ALA A 56 1.01 -35.51 15.81
CA ALA A 56 1.73 -35.51 17.08
C ALA A 56 1.72 -36.92 17.71
N PRO A 57 2.84 -37.37 18.29
CA PRO A 57 2.99 -38.76 18.77
C PRO A 57 2.20 -39.06 20.05
N ILE A 58 1.41 -38.09 20.54
CA ILE A 58 0.37 -38.29 21.56
C ILE A 58 -0.76 -39.17 21.02
N PHE A 59 -1.00 -39.14 19.70
CA PHE A 59 -2.08 -39.90 19.06
C PHE A 59 -1.62 -41.31 18.65
N ILE A 60 -2.56 -42.25 18.58
CA ILE A 60 -2.31 -43.63 18.16
C ILE A 60 -1.95 -43.74 16.67
N PRO A 61 -1.18 -44.77 16.23
CA PRO A 61 -0.77 -44.96 14.83
C PRO A 61 -1.92 -44.92 13.81
N ALA A 62 -3.08 -45.47 14.18
CA ALA A 62 -4.28 -45.45 13.35
C ALA A 62 -4.80 -44.04 13.00
N VAL A 63 -4.37 -43.01 13.76
CA VAL A 63 -4.69 -41.59 13.54
C VAL A 63 -3.50 -40.85 12.95
N THR A 64 -2.27 -41.12 13.43
CA THR A 64 -1.07 -40.40 12.99
C THR A 64 -0.66 -40.76 11.55
N GLU A 65 -0.77 -42.02 11.15
CA GLU A 65 -0.46 -42.47 9.79
C GLU A 65 -1.33 -41.78 8.73
N PRO A 66 -2.68 -41.80 8.82
CA PRO A 66 -3.50 -41.12 7.82
C PRO A 66 -3.30 -39.61 7.81
N ALA A 67 -3.14 -39.00 9.00
CA ALA A 67 -2.87 -37.57 9.11
C ALA A 67 -1.56 -37.17 8.39
N SER A 68 -0.48 -37.95 8.59
CA SER A 68 0.83 -37.67 7.99
C SER A 68 0.81 -37.72 6.46
N ARG A 69 -0.04 -38.58 5.87
CA ARG A 69 -0.21 -38.68 4.42
C ARG A 69 -1.03 -37.53 3.84
N LEU A 70 -1.96 -36.95 4.62
CA LEU A 70 -2.80 -35.83 4.20
C LEU A 70 -2.09 -34.47 4.29
N VAL A 71 -1.11 -34.30 5.19
CA VAL A 71 -0.39 -33.01 5.36
C VAL A 71 0.18 -32.47 4.03
N PRO A 72 0.94 -33.24 3.22
CA PRO A 72 1.45 -32.74 1.93
C PRO A 72 0.36 -32.29 0.94
N VAL A 73 -0.78 -32.99 0.92
CA VAL A 73 -1.92 -32.67 0.05
C VAL A 73 -2.49 -31.31 0.43
N PHE A 74 -2.71 -31.07 1.72
CA PHE A 74 -3.21 -29.79 2.20
C PHE A 74 -2.21 -28.66 1.98
N VAL A 75 -0.91 -28.90 2.17
CA VAL A 75 0.14 -27.92 1.86
C VAL A 75 0.10 -27.50 0.39
N THR A 76 -0.16 -28.44 -0.52
CA THR A 76 -0.28 -28.15 -1.97
C THR A 76 -1.57 -27.39 -2.27
N ALA A 77 -2.70 -27.77 -1.66
CA ALA A 77 -3.98 -27.07 -1.80
C ALA A 77 -3.90 -25.61 -1.30
N LEU A 78 -3.18 -25.39 -0.19
CA LEU A 78 -2.87 -24.06 0.32
C LEU A 78 -2.02 -23.26 -0.68
N ALA A 79 -0.94 -23.83 -1.23
CA ALA A 79 -0.11 -23.15 -2.21
C ALA A 79 -0.86 -22.78 -3.50
N VAL A 80 -1.71 -23.67 -4.04
CA VAL A 80 -2.57 -23.36 -5.18
C VAL A 80 -3.52 -22.22 -4.85
N THR A 81 -4.18 -22.28 -3.70
CA THR A 81 -5.15 -21.25 -3.30
C THR A 81 -4.46 -19.91 -3.07
N GLN A 82 -3.27 -19.89 -2.46
CA GLN A 82 -2.44 -18.70 -2.30
C GLN A 82 -2.01 -18.12 -3.66
N PHE A 83 -1.64 -18.98 -4.61
CA PHE A 83 -1.29 -18.57 -5.96
C PHE A 83 -2.47 -17.91 -6.68
N VAL A 84 -3.64 -18.55 -6.65
CA VAL A 84 -4.87 -18.00 -7.24
C VAL A 84 -5.25 -16.67 -6.58
N LEU A 85 -5.14 -16.59 -5.26
CA LEU A 85 -5.42 -15.36 -4.52
C LEU A 85 -4.46 -14.23 -4.91
N THR A 86 -3.18 -14.53 -5.07
CA THR A 86 -2.17 -13.55 -5.51
C THR A 86 -2.38 -13.13 -6.97
N CYS A 87 -2.70 -14.06 -7.87
CA CYS A 87 -3.03 -13.74 -9.27
C CYS A 87 -4.30 -12.91 -9.38
N SER A 88 -5.32 -13.20 -8.56
CA SER A 88 -6.55 -12.42 -8.51
C SER A 88 -6.27 -11.00 -8.02
N PHE A 89 -5.32 -10.84 -7.11
CA PHE A 89 -4.92 -9.55 -6.58
C PHE A 89 -4.07 -8.73 -7.56
N LEU A 90 -3.23 -9.40 -8.35
CA LEU A 90 -2.39 -8.80 -9.38
C LEU A 90 -3.10 -8.67 -10.74
N GLU A 91 -4.41 -8.95 -10.80
CA GLU A 91 -5.26 -8.87 -12.00
C GLU A 91 -4.67 -9.60 -13.22
N ILE A 92 -4.01 -10.74 -12.98
CA ILE A 92 -3.32 -11.44 -14.05
C ILE A 92 -4.31 -12.26 -14.88
N SER A 93 -4.26 -12.10 -16.19
CA SER A 93 -5.21 -12.69 -17.16
C SER A 93 -5.33 -14.21 -17.13
N TRP A 94 -4.26 -14.92 -16.74
CA TRP A 94 -4.22 -16.40 -16.62
C TRP A 94 -4.84 -16.96 -15.31
N LEU A 95 -5.62 -16.17 -14.56
CA LEU A 95 -6.20 -16.61 -13.28
C LEU A 95 -6.99 -17.91 -13.40
N SER A 96 -7.83 -18.03 -14.43
CA SER A 96 -8.71 -19.19 -14.64
C SER A 96 -7.95 -20.45 -14.98
N THR A 97 -6.92 -20.36 -15.82
CA THR A 97 -6.09 -21.50 -16.20
C THR A 97 -5.27 -22.00 -15.03
N VAL A 98 -4.73 -21.10 -14.20
CA VAL A 98 -4.00 -21.51 -12.99
C VAL A 98 -4.91 -22.13 -11.95
N ALA A 99 -6.10 -21.54 -11.72
CA ALA A 99 -7.07 -22.11 -10.80
C ALA A 99 -7.53 -23.51 -11.24
N ALA A 100 -7.79 -23.71 -12.54
CA ALA A 100 -8.17 -25.01 -13.08
C ALA A 100 -7.05 -26.03 -12.95
N THR A 101 -5.85 -25.72 -13.45
CA THR A 101 -4.70 -26.66 -13.43
C THR A 101 -4.25 -27.01 -12.02
N GLY A 102 -4.11 -26.02 -11.13
CA GLY A 102 -3.76 -26.23 -9.73
C GLY A 102 -4.86 -27.00 -8.97
N GLY A 103 -6.13 -26.66 -9.21
CA GLY A 103 -7.27 -27.38 -8.65
C GLY A 103 -7.28 -28.85 -9.06
N THR A 104 -7.17 -29.14 -10.36
CA THR A 104 -7.10 -30.51 -10.88
C THR A 104 -5.92 -31.28 -10.29
N TRP A 105 -4.73 -30.67 -10.21
CA TRP A 105 -3.58 -31.29 -9.55
C TRP A 105 -3.85 -31.66 -8.09
N THR A 106 -4.42 -30.74 -7.31
CA THR A 106 -4.74 -31.00 -5.89
C THR A 106 -5.77 -32.11 -5.71
N VAL A 107 -6.80 -32.17 -6.56
CA VAL A 107 -7.82 -33.23 -6.53
C VAL A 107 -7.22 -34.58 -6.87
N ILE A 108 -6.37 -34.66 -7.92
CA ILE A 108 -5.69 -35.91 -8.29
C ILE A 108 -4.81 -36.39 -7.13
N MET A 109 -4.02 -35.49 -6.52
CA MET A 109 -3.16 -35.84 -5.38
C MET A 109 -3.97 -36.25 -4.15
N LEU A 110 -5.10 -35.61 -3.87
CA LEU A 110 -6.01 -36.01 -2.79
C LEU A 110 -6.59 -37.40 -3.04
N MET A 111 -7.10 -37.66 -4.25
CA MET A 111 -7.66 -38.97 -4.62
C MET A 111 -6.60 -40.07 -4.55
N ALA A 112 -5.39 -39.81 -5.04
CA ALA A 112 -4.27 -40.75 -4.92
C ALA A 112 -3.93 -41.03 -3.45
N THR A 113 -3.84 -39.98 -2.63
CA THR A 113 -3.52 -40.11 -1.20
C THR A 113 -4.60 -40.91 -0.46
N LEU A 114 -5.89 -40.63 -0.75
CA LEU A 114 -7.01 -41.35 -0.16
C LEU A 114 -7.04 -42.83 -0.58
N TYR A 115 -6.75 -43.12 -1.84
CA TYR A 115 -6.66 -44.49 -2.34
C TYR A 115 -5.57 -45.29 -1.62
N PHE A 116 -4.38 -44.71 -1.47
CA PHE A 116 -3.25 -45.37 -0.83
C PHE A 116 -3.34 -45.42 0.70
N LEU A 117 -4.37 -44.85 1.34
CA LEU A 117 -4.62 -45.08 2.78
C LEU A 117 -5.01 -46.53 3.08
N GLY A 118 -5.74 -47.18 2.18
CA GLY A 118 -6.23 -48.55 2.35
C GLY A 118 -5.41 -49.63 1.65
N VAL A 119 -4.31 -49.25 0.99
CA VAL A 119 -3.51 -50.11 0.09
C VAL A 119 -2.02 -49.86 0.39
N PRO A 120 -1.11 -50.84 0.20
CA PRO A 120 0.33 -50.60 0.33
C PRO A 120 0.78 -49.37 -0.48
N SER A 121 1.69 -48.59 0.10
CA SER A 121 2.19 -47.36 -0.52
C SER A 121 2.75 -47.65 -1.92
N PRO A 122 2.54 -46.76 -2.90
CA PRO A 122 3.06 -46.95 -4.23
C PRO A 122 4.60 -46.96 -4.19
N PRO A 123 5.26 -47.61 -5.17
CA PRO A 123 6.72 -47.57 -5.29
C PRO A 123 7.24 -46.16 -5.57
N ILE A 124 6.38 -45.27 -6.08
CA ILE A 124 6.68 -43.85 -6.27
C ILE A 124 6.49 -43.14 -4.94
N PRO A 125 7.45 -42.32 -4.47
CA PRO A 125 7.30 -41.54 -3.25
C PRO A 125 6.30 -40.41 -3.46
N LEU A 126 5.00 -40.73 -3.35
CA LEU A 126 3.89 -39.82 -3.62
C LEU A 126 4.00 -38.51 -2.82
N SER A 127 4.43 -38.59 -1.56
CA SER A 127 4.68 -37.41 -0.71
C SER A 127 5.75 -36.48 -1.29
N GLN A 128 6.84 -37.01 -1.86
CA GLN A 128 7.89 -36.21 -2.47
C GLN A 128 7.42 -35.55 -3.77
N VAL A 129 6.59 -36.23 -4.57
CA VAL A 129 5.98 -35.64 -5.77
C VAL A 129 5.08 -34.47 -5.40
N ILE A 130 4.26 -34.63 -4.36
CA ILE A 130 3.37 -33.58 -3.85
C ILE A 130 4.19 -32.38 -3.34
N GLN A 131 5.21 -32.64 -2.52
CA GLN A 131 6.12 -31.60 -2.00
C GLN A 131 6.87 -30.87 -3.12
N GLY A 132 7.30 -31.58 -4.17
CA GLY A 132 7.91 -30.98 -5.36
C GLY A 132 6.95 -30.01 -6.08
N GLY A 133 5.68 -30.41 -6.23
CA GLY A 133 4.63 -29.54 -6.77
C GLY A 133 4.42 -28.28 -5.95
N TRP A 134 4.34 -28.42 -4.62
CA TRP A 134 4.28 -27.27 -3.69
C TRP A 134 5.47 -26.32 -3.85
N ALA A 135 6.70 -26.85 -3.92
CA ALA A 135 7.92 -26.06 -4.04
C ALA A 135 7.95 -25.26 -5.35
N VAL A 136 7.55 -25.88 -6.47
CA VAL A 136 7.45 -25.22 -7.78
C VAL A 136 6.43 -24.09 -7.76
N ILE A 137 5.22 -24.34 -7.24
CA ILE A 137 4.16 -23.32 -7.15
C ILE A 137 4.63 -22.11 -6.31
N THR A 138 5.27 -22.40 -5.17
CA THR A 138 5.81 -21.37 -4.28
C THR A 138 6.93 -20.56 -4.92
N ALA A 139 7.82 -21.21 -5.67
CA ALA A 139 8.90 -20.55 -6.39
C ALA A 139 8.38 -19.63 -7.49
N ILE A 140 7.40 -20.09 -8.29
CA ILE A 140 6.76 -19.28 -9.32
C ILE A 140 6.06 -18.07 -8.68
N LEU A 141 5.32 -18.28 -7.59
CA LEU A 141 4.64 -17.21 -6.85
C LEU A 141 5.62 -16.13 -6.38
N THR A 142 6.71 -16.56 -5.75
CA THR A 142 7.74 -15.66 -5.21
C THR A 142 8.45 -14.90 -6.33
N GLY A 143 8.78 -15.59 -7.42
CA GLY A 143 9.37 -14.99 -8.61
C GLY A 143 8.44 -13.94 -9.23
N LEU A 144 7.15 -14.24 -9.35
CA LEU A 144 6.15 -13.33 -9.89
C LEU A 144 6.01 -12.06 -9.02
N LEU A 145 5.89 -12.21 -7.70
CA LEU A 145 5.86 -11.07 -6.78
C LEU A 145 7.13 -10.22 -6.87
N THR A 146 8.29 -10.84 -7.01
CA THR A 146 9.59 -10.16 -7.17
C THR A 146 9.67 -9.40 -8.51
N ILE A 147 9.16 -9.97 -9.59
CA ILE A 147 9.07 -9.31 -10.90
C ILE A 147 8.11 -8.12 -10.82
N THR A 148 6.93 -8.28 -10.21
CA THR A 148 5.98 -7.18 -10.02
C THR A 148 6.59 -6.04 -9.21
N LEU A 149 7.34 -6.37 -8.15
CA LEU A 149 8.05 -5.40 -7.33
C LEU A 149 9.05 -4.55 -8.11
N SER A 150 9.78 -5.17 -9.03
CA SER A 150 10.81 -4.50 -9.84
C SER A 150 10.23 -3.71 -11.02
N ARG A 151 9.05 -4.09 -11.53
CA ARG A 151 8.42 -3.45 -12.71
C ARG A 151 7.35 -2.40 -12.37
N SER A 152 6.80 -2.39 -11.16
CA SER A 152 5.72 -1.47 -10.77
C SER A 152 6.17 -0.02 -10.76
N ARG A 153 5.50 0.84 -11.54
CA ARG A 153 5.76 2.29 -11.59
C ARG A 153 5.12 3.05 -10.41
N LEU A 154 3.92 2.65 -9.99
CA LEU A 154 3.18 3.29 -8.89
C LEU A 154 3.65 2.77 -7.53
N ALA A 155 3.93 3.69 -6.60
CA ALA A 155 4.44 3.34 -5.28
C ALA A 155 3.46 2.49 -4.45
N LEU A 156 2.15 2.77 -4.56
CA LEU A 156 1.10 1.96 -3.94
C LEU A 156 1.10 0.52 -4.46
N HIS A 157 1.20 0.32 -5.78
CA HIS A 157 1.25 -1.02 -6.38
C HIS A 157 2.49 -1.80 -5.92
N ARG A 158 3.65 -1.12 -5.86
CA ARG A 158 4.88 -1.68 -5.29
C ARG A 158 4.75 -2.03 -3.80
N ASN A 159 4.13 -1.16 -3.00
CA ASN A 159 3.89 -1.41 -1.58
C ASN A 159 2.95 -2.61 -1.37
N ARG A 160 1.92 -2.74 -2.21
CA ARG A 160 1.01 -3.89 -2.20
C ARG A 160 1.73 -5.19 -2.58
N ALA A 161 2.60 -5.18 -3.58
CA ALA A 161 3.41 -6.36 -3.93
C ALA A 161 4.40 -6.73 -2.81
N LEU A 162 4.98 -5.74 -2.10
CA LEU A 162 5.85 -5.98 -0.94
C LEU A 162 5.05 -6.63 0.20
N TYR A 163 3.81 -6.19 0.41
CA TYR A 163 2.91 -6.75 1.40
C TYR A 163 2.61 -8.23 1.13
N TRP A 164 2.34 -8.58 -0.13
CA TRP A 164 2.08 -9.97 -0.52
C TRP A 164 3.33 -10.84 -0.47
N LEU A 165 4.51 -10.29 -0.77
CA LEU A 165 5.77 -10.99 -0.55
C LEU A 165 5.99 -11.29 0.94
N LEU A 166 5.80 -10.30 1.81
CA LEU A 166 5.87 -10.47 3.27
C LEU A 166 4.77 -11.38 3.84
N THR A 167 3.65 -11.54 3.15
CA THR A 167 2.61 -12.52 3.51
C THR A 167 3.02 -13.93 3.06
N THR A 168 3.67 -14.04 1.90
CA THR A 168 4.07 -15.33 1.31
C THR A 168 5.17 -16.00 2.11
N ILE A 169 6.13 -15.24 2.63
CA ILE A 169 7.26 -15.77 3.42
C ILE A 169 6.77 -16.60 4.65
N PRO A 170 5.98 -16.06 5.59
CA PRO A 170 5.54 -16.81 6.77
C PRO A 170 4.59 -17.96 6.42
N LEU A 171 3.72 -17.82 5.41
CA LEU A 171 2.84 -18.92 4.97
C LEU A 171 3.66 -20.11 4.46
N THR A 172 4.60 -19.86 3.55
CA THR A 172 5.40 -20.90 2.90
C THR A 172 6.43 -21.50 3.84
N ALA A 173 7.06 -20.71 4.69
CA ALA A 173 7.94 -21.21 5.74
C ALA A 173 7.18 -22.03 6.78
N GLY A 174 5.96 -21.62 7.15
CA GLY A 174 5.08 -22.38 8.04
C GLY A 174 4.71 -23.75 7.47
N GLN A 175 4.34 -23.78 6.18
CA GLN A 175 4.09 -25.02 5.43
C GLN A 175 5.34 -25.90 5.35
N ALA A 176 6.50 -25.33 5.00
CA ALA A 176 7.77 -26.06 4.89
C ALA A 176 8.15 -26.73 6.20
N PHE A 177 8.02 -26.02 7.32
CA PHE A 177 8.34 -26.56 8.64
C PHE A 177 7.37 -27.65 9.08
N SER A 178 6.10 -27.60 8.67
CA SER A 178 5.14 -28.68 8.96
C SER A 178 5.44 -30.00 8.24
N LEU A 179 6.28 -29.97 7.19
CA LEU A 179 6.75 -31.16 6.50
C LEU A 179 7.90 -31.86 7.24
N LEU A 180 8.49 -31.22 8.26
CA LEU A 180 9.50 -31.84 9.10
C LEU A 180 8.84 -32.86 10.06
N PRO A 181 9.51 -33.99 10.37
CA PRO A 181 8.90 -35.04 11.18
C PRO A 181 8.59 -34.64 12.63
N SER A 182 9.47 -33.86 13.27
CA SER A 182 9.31 -33.37 14.65
C SER A 182 10.35 -32.29 14.98
N GLY A 183 10.15 -31.59 16.09
CA GLY A 183 11.12 -30.64 16.67
C GLY A 183 10.62 -29.20 16.72
N LEU A 184 11.47 -28.31 17.25
CA LEU A 184 11.13 -26.90 17.47
C LEU A 184 10.68 -26.19 16.18
N LEU A 185 11.33 -26.49 15.05
CA LEU A 185 10.96 -25.90 13.76
C LEU A 185 9.54 -26.30 13.34
N TRP A 186 9.16 -27.57 13.55
CA TRP A 186 7.82 -28.05 13.26
C TRP A 186 6.75 -27.30 14.08
N GLU A 187 7.00 -27.06 15.37
CA GLU A 187 6.10 -26.25 16.23
C GLU A 187 6.01 -24.79 15.77
N LEU A 188 7.16 -24.19 15.45
CA LEU A 188 7.23 -22.83 14.90
C LEU A 188 6.48 -22.71 13.57
N GLY A 189 6.40 -23.79 12.79
CA GLY A 189 5.71 -23.82 11.50
C GLY A 189 4.24 -23.43 11.61
N ILE A 190 3.53 -23.97 12.60
CA ILE A 190 2.10 -23.71 12.83
C ILE A 190 1.88 -22.23 13.22
N LEU A 191 2.73 -21.69 14.09
CA LEU A 191 2.68 -20.30 14.51
C LEU A 191 2.99 -19.33 13.35
N LEU A 192 4.01 -19.65 12.57
CA LEU A 192 4.42 -18.83 11.43
C LEU A 192 3.34 -18.80 10.35
N HIS A 193 2.67 -19.94 10.10
CA HIS A 193 1.51 -19.98 9.22
C HIS A 193 0.36 -19.11 9.73
N LEU A 194 0.06 -19.13 11.04
CA LEU A 194 -0.97 -18.24 11.62
C LEU A 194 -0.62 -16.76 11.39
N VAL A 195 0.64 -16.35 11.59
CA VAL A 195 1.09 -14.97 11.32
C VAL A 195 0.83 -14.61 9.86
N GLY A 196 1.16 -15.49 8.92
CA GLY A 196 0.87 -15.29 7.50
C GLY A 196 -0.64 -15.27 7.19
N ALA A 197 -1.45 -16.05 7.89
CA ALA A 197 -2.90 -16.04 7.73
C ALA A 197 -3.51 -14.70 8.19
N VAL A 198 -3.02 -14.13 9.30
CA VAL A 198 -3.42 -12.79 9.77
C VAL A 198 -3.10 -11.72 8.72
N THR A 199 -1.90 -11.75 8.13
CA THR A 199 -1.54 -10.79 7.08
C THR A 199 -2.34 -11.01 5.80
N LEU A 200 -2.65 -12.26 5.44
CA LEU A 200 -3.52 -12.57 4.31
C LEU A 200 -4.92 -11.99 4.50
N VAL A 201 -5.56 -12.21 5.65
CA VAL A 201 -6.90 -11.65 5.95
C VAL A 201 -6.88 -10.13 5.89
N ARG A 202 -5.87 -9.49 6.49
CA ARG A 202 -5.76 -8.03 6.43
C ARG A 202 -5.53 -7.55 4.99
N GLY A 203 -4.78 -8.31 4.18
CA GLY A 203 -4.52 -8.05 2.78
C GLY A 203 -5.77 -8.06 1.90
N THR A 204 -6.69 -8.99 2.16
CA THR A 204 -7.91 -9.17 1.37
C THR A 204 -9.08 -8.32 1.85
N THR A 205 -9.08 -7.91 3.11
CA THR A 205 -10.18 -7.13 3.71
C THR A 205 -9.96 -5.62 3.72
N SER A 206 -8.69 -5.18 3.65
CA SER A 206 -8.31 -3.77 3.75
C SER A 206 -7.85 -3.24 2.39
N TYR A 207 -8.50 -2.19 1.89
CA TYR A 207 -8.06 -1.49 0.69
C TYR A 207 -6.74 -0.71 0.92
N TRP A 208 -6.58 -0.17 2.12
CA TRP A 208 -5.37 0.56 2.49
C TRP A 208 -4.40 -0.36 3.23
N LEU A 209 -3.36 -0.79 2.51
CA LEU A 209 -2.29 -1.57 3.12
C LEU A 209 -1.31 -0.64 3.82
N PRO A 210 -0.84 -1.03 5.02
CA PRO A 210 0.17 -0.25 5.73
C PRO A 210 1.42 -0.11 4.86
N ASP A 211 2.11 1.02 5.01
CA ASP A 211 3.43 1.20 4.40
C ASP A 211 4.37 0.13 4.95
N ILE A 212 4.74 -0.80 4.07
CA ILE A 212 5.56 -1.95 4.40
C ILE A 212 6.98 -1.52 4.73
N LYS A 213 7.52 -0.53 4.01
CA LYS A 213 8.87 -0.06 4.30
C LYS A 213 8.90 0.63 5.66
N ALA A 214 7.90 1.45 5.99
CA ALA A 214 7.77 2.04 7.32
C ALA A 214 7.64 0.98 8.42
N LYS A 215 6.84 -0.05 8.21
CA LYS A 215 6.74 -1.17 9.16
C LYS A 215 8.04 -1.94 9.29
N LEU A 216 8.73 -2.24 8.19
CA LEU A 216 10.00 -2.96 8.19
C LEU A 216 11.07 -2.15 8.94
N ARG A 217 11.11 -0.83 8.78
CA ARG A 217 11.96 0.06 9.59
C ARG A 217 11.65 -0.05 11.08
N SER A 218 10.37 -0.03 11.44
CA SER A 218 9.95 -0.18 12.85
C SER A 218 10.33 -1.55 13.42
N LEU A 219 10.18 -2.61 12.63
CA LEU A 219 10.56 -3.97 13.03
C LEU A 219 12.08 -4.13 13.14
N LEU A 220 12.85 -3.55 12.21
CA LEU A 220 14.31 -3.55 12.27
C LEU A 220 14.80 -2.79 13.50
N ARG A 221 14.20 -1.63 13.82
CA ARG A 221 14.48 -0.90 15.06
C ARG A 221 14.20 -1.76 16.28
N LEU A 222 13.02 -2.39 16.34
CA LEU A 222 12.65 -3.28 17.45
C LEU A 222 13.62 -4.47 17.58
N PHE A 223 14.00 -5.07 16.45
CA PHE A 223 14.94 -6.19 16.41
C PHE A 223 16.34 -5.79 16.88
N LEU A 224 16.86 -4.66 16.42
CA LEU A 224 18.17 -4.15 16.85
C LEU A 224 18.16 -3.81 18.35
N LEU A 225 17.06 -3.24 18.85
CA LEU A 225 16.87 -2.99 20.29
C LEU A 225 16.83 -4.27 21.10
N PHE A 226 16.07 -5.26 20.62
CA PHE A 226 16.02 -6.57 21.25
C PHE A 226 17.40 -7.23 21.27
N ALA A 227 18.11 -7.23 20.14
CA ALA A 227 19.46 -7.78 20.02
C ALA A 227 20.44 -7.11 20.99
N ILE A 228 20.44 -5.77 21.06
CA ILE A 228 21.28 -5.04 22.02
C ILE A 228 20.92 -5.40 23.46
N THR A 229 19.63 -5.52 23.78
CA THR A 229 19.18 -5.89 25.13
C THR A 229 19.67 -7.29 25.49
N VAL A 230 19.54 -8.25 24.59
CA VAL A 230 20.03 -9.62 24.78
C VAL A 230 21.55 -9.65 24.95
N ILE A 231 22.30 -8.93 24.09
CA ILE A 231 23.76 -8.84 24.17
C ILE A 231 24.19 -8.23 25.51
N LEU A 232 23.53 -7.16 25.96
CA LEU A 232 23.82 -6.49 27.22
C LEU A 232 23.57 -7.41 28.42
N LEU A 233 22.43 -8.13 28.43
CA LEU A 233 22.12 -9.12 29.46
C LEU A 233 23.14 -10.27 29.45
N LEU A 234 23.55 -10.73 28.28
CA LEU A 234 24.56 -11.78 28.14
C LEU A 234 25.92 -11.30 28.68
N ILE A 235 26.32 -10.06 28.40
CA ILE A 235 27.54 -9.45 28.94
C ILE A 235 27.48 -9.38 30.48
N VAL A 236 26.32 -9.04 31.05
CA VAL A 236 26.14 -9.02 32.51
C VAL A 236 26.32 -10.42 33.11
N VAL A 237 25.68 -11.44 32.53
CA VAL A 237 25.75 -12.81 33.05
C VAL A 237 27.15 -13.39 32.90
N LEU A 238 27.71 -13.38 31.69
CA LEU A 238 29.05 -13.94 31.42
C LEU A 238 30.15 -13.14 32.12
N GLY A 239 29.99 -11.82 32.20
CA GLY A 239 30.92 -10.94 32.92
C GLY A 239 30.91 -11.23 34.41
N ALA A 240 29.74 -11.39 35.04
CA ALA A 240 29.66 -11.73 36.45
C ALA A 240 30.34 -13.08 36.74
N GLU A 241 30.08 -14.10 35.91
CA GLU A 241 30.71 -15.42 36.04
C GLU A 241 32.24 -15.32 35.97
N GLN A 242 32.78 -14.61 34.98
CA GLN A 242 34.23 -14.52 34.75
C GLN A 242 34.97 -13.63 35.76
N LEU A 243 34.30 -12.64 36.36
CA LEU A 243 34.87 -11.73 37.36
C LEU A 243 34.71 -12.24 38.80
N THR A 244 33.81 -13.21 39.06
CA THR A 244 33.57 -13.74 40.42
C THR A 244 34.84 -14.36 41.01
N ASP A 245 35.64 -15.04 40.21
CA ASP A 245 36.89 -15.66 40.68
C ASP A 245 38.04 -14.65 40.85
N GLN A 246 37.92 -13.45 40.26
CA GLN A 246 38.97 -12.43 40.25
C GLN A 246 38.76 -11.32 41.29
N LEU A 247 37.53 -11.11 41.73
CA LEU A 247 37.17 -10.06 42.66
C LEU A 247 36.61 -10.64 43.97
N PRO A 248 36.87 -10.02 45.13
CA PRO A 248 36.36 -10.48 46.43
C PRO A 248 34.86 -10.16 46.64
N LEU A 249 34.08 -10.08 45.57
CA LEU A 249 32.65 -9.77 45.58
C LEU A 249 31.85 -11.05 45.36
N SER A 250 30.68 -11.14 45.99
CA SER A 250 29.76 -12.24 45.68
C SER A 250 29.25 -12.14 44.24
N HIS A 251 28.96 -13.29 43.61
CA HIS A 251 28.39 -13.34 42.26
C HIS A 251 27.13 -12.46 42.13
N THR A 252 26.24 -12.48 43.13
CA THR A 252 25.01 -11.67 43.13
C THR A 252 25.31 -10.17 43.14
N SER A 253 26.31 -9.72 43.93
CA SER A 253 26.72 -8.32 43.97
C SER A 253 27.28 -7.86 42.62
N LEU A 254 28.06 -8.72 41.94
CA LEU A 254 28.61 -8.44 40.62
C LEU A 254 27.51 -8.33 39.55
N VAL A 255 26.53 -9.24 39.54
CA VAL A 255 25.37 -9.17 38.62
C VAL A 255 24.62 -7.84 38.80
N ILE A 256 24.34 -7.43 40.04
CA ILE A 256 23.63 -6.17 40.30
C ILE A 256 24.45 -4.98 39.80
N LEU A 257 25.75 -4.94 40.11
CA LEU A 257 26.64 -3.85 39.68
C LEU A 257 26.70 -3.75 38.15
N LEU A 258 26.93 -4.88 37.46
CA LEU A 258 26.98 -4.94 36.00
C LEU A 258 25.63 -4.59 35.37
N ALA A 259 24.51 -5.01 35.97
CA ALA A 259 23.17 -4.65 35.51
C ALA A 259 22.91 -3.13 35.61
N VAL A 260 23.38 -2.47 36.66
CA VAL A 260 23.27 -1.00 36.80
C VAL A 260 24.12 -0.30 35.75
N VAL A 261 25.37 -0.74 35.54
CA VAL A 261 26.25 -0.21 34.49
C VAL A 261 25.62 -0.40 33.10
N ALA A 262 25.11 -1.60 32.83
CA ALA A 262 24.38 -1.92 31.62
C ALA A 262 23.18 -0.98 31.41
N ALA A 263 22.35 -0.76 32.44
CA ALA A 263 21.20 0.14 32.36
C ALA A 263 21.61 1.59 32.04
N LEU A 264 22.72 2.07 32.63
CA LEU A 264 23.27 3.39 32.34
C LEU A 264 23.76 3.52 30.89
N ILE A 265 24.35 2.46 30.33
CA ILE A 265 24.82 2.41 28.94
C ILE A 265 23.65 2.26 27.94
N TYR A 266 22.57 1.59 28.34
CA TYR A 266 21.43 1.34 27.47
C TYR A 266 20.79 2.64 26.96
N LEU A 267 20.63 3.66 27.81
CA LEU A 267 20.02 4.94 27.43
C LEU A 267 20.77 5.68 26.29
N PRO A 268 22.09 5.96 26.40
CA PRO A 268 22.81 6.62 25.31
C PRO A 268 22.92 5.73 24.07
N LEU A 269 23.07 4.41 24.24
CA LEU A 269 23.13 3.46 23.13
C LEU A 269 21.80 3.42 22.36
N TYR A 270 20.67 3.45 23.06
CA TYR A 270 19.33 3.54 22.50
C TYR A 270 19.17 4.78 21.62
N GLN A 271 19.53 5.96 22.15
CA GLN A 271 19.42 7.22 21.42
C GLN A 271 20.36 7.27 20.20
N TRP A 272 21.55 6.68 20.32
CA TRP A 272 22.48 6.56 19.21
C TRP A 272 21.92 5.64 18.11
N LEU A 273 21.40 4.47 18.50
CA LEU A 273 20.78 3.51 17.57
C LEU A 273 19.59 4.14 16.86
N GLN A 274 18.72 4.86 17.57
CA GLN A 274 17.59 5.56 16.94
C GLN A 274 18.06 6.54 15.88
N ARG A 275 19.07 7.35 16.18
CA ARG A 275 19.64 8.30 15.22
C ARG A 275 20.27 7.58 14.02
N LEU A 276 20.98 6.48 14.25
CA LEU A 276 21.58 5.69 13.18
C LEU A 276 20.51 5.09 12.26
N VAL A 277 19.51 4.41 12.83
CA VAL A 277 18.39 3.80 12.09
C VAL A 277 17.64 4.86 11.29
N ASN A 278 17.39 6.03 11.88
CA ASN A 278 16.73 7.13 11.18
C ASN A 278 17.60 7.69 10.05
N ARG A 279 18.91 7.83 10.27
CA ARG A 279 19.84 8.33 9.24
C ARG A 279 20.01 7.33 8.08
N LEU A 280 19.98 6.04 8.37
CA LEU A 280 20.17 4.99 7.37
C LEU A 280 18.88 4.69 6.58
N LEU A 281 17.69 4.94 7.17
CA LEU A 281 16.42 4.48 6.64
C LEU A 281 15.36 5.57 6.40
N TRP A 282 15.56 6.83 6.82
CA TRP A 282 14.63 7.93 6.56
C TRP A 282 15.22 9.02 5.66
N GLY A 283 14.36 9.50 4.75
CA GLY A 283 14.39 10.86 4.22
C GLY A 283 13.57 11.78 5.12
N VAL A 284 14.19 12.91 5.46
CA VAL A 284 13.70 14.16 6.12
C VAL A 284 12.34 14.09 6.84
N GLU A 285 12.35 14.13 8.18
CA GLU A 285 11.20 14.60 8.96
C GLU A 285 11.10 16.13 8.78
N PHE A 286 10.06 16.61 8.11
CA PHE A 286 9.77 18.04 7.97
C PHE A 286 8.86 18.49 9.12
N ASP A 287 9.10 19.68 9.68
CA ASP A 287 8.16 20.33 10.62
C ASP A 287 7.05 21.02 9.79
N PRO A 288 5.85 20.41 9.69
CA PRO A 288 4.81 20.90 8.80
C PRO A 288 4.31 22.29 9.22
N ALA A 289 4.39 22.61 10.52
CA ALA A 289 3.78 23.80 11.08
C ALA A 289 4.50 25.08 10.65
N GLN A 290 5.84 25.05 10.56
CA GLN A 290 6.62 26.21 10.12
C GLN A 290 6.40 26.49 8.63
N ILE A 291 6.44 25.44 7.81
CA ILE A 291 6.26 25.54 6.35
C ILE A 291 4.84 26.03 6.02
N LEU A 292 3.81 25.53 6.71
CA LEU A 292 2.42 25.96 6.51
C LEU A 292 2.22 27.45 6.82
N ARG A 293 2.88 27.98 7.86
CA ARG A 293 2.80 29.40 8.22
C ARG A 293 3.43 30.29 7.14
N GLU A 294 4.64 29.96 6.70
CA GLU A 294 5.33 30.72 5.65
C GLU A 294 4.59 30.65 4.30
N TYR A 295 4.03 29.48 3.99
CA TYR A 295 3.20 29.26 2.81
C TYR A 295 1.96 30.15 2.80
N SER A 296 1.20 30.17 3.90
CA SER A 296 -0.05 30.95 4.01
C SER A 296 0.18 32.44 3.80
N GLN A 297 1.31 32.99 4.28
CA GLN A 297 1.66 34.40 4.10
C GLN A 297 2.01 34.76 2.64
N THR A 298 2.59 33.83 1.90
CA THR A 298 3.07 34.09 0.53
C THR A 298 2.02 33.80 -0.53
N ILE A 299 1.19 32.77 -0.32
CA ILE A 299 0.29 32.27 -1.38
C ILE A 299 -0.84 33.25 -1.70
N GLY A 300 -1.36 33.96 -0.68
CA GLY A 300 -2.50 34.86 -0.82
C GLY A 300 -2.25 36.11 -1.67
N THR A 301 -0.98 36.43 -1.95
CA THR A 301 -0.62 37.62 -2.76
C THR A 301 -0.43 37.33 -4.24
N ILE A 302 -0.47 36.05 -4.66
CA ILE A 302 -0.22 35.64 -6.04
C ILE A 302 -1.54 35.65 -6.82
N LEU A 303 -1.60 36.45 -7.89
CA LEU A 303 -2.79 36.61 -8.74
C LEU A 303 -2.68 35.94 -10.13
N ASN A 304 -1.50 35.45 -10.49
CA ASN A 304 -1.26 34.76 -11.76
C ASN A 304 -1.26 33.24 -11.54
N LEU A 305 -2.03 32.49 -12.34
CA LEU A 305 -2.20 31.05 -12.15
C LEU A 305 -0.91 30.26 -12.36
N ASP A 306 -0.06 30.63 -13.31
CA ASP A 306 1.24 29.96 -13.54
C ASP A 306 2.19 30.15 -12.35
N GLN A 307 2.29 31.39 -11.84
CA GLN A 307 3.09 31.69 -10.65
C GLN A 307 2.55 30.96 -9.42
N LEU A 308 1.23 30.87 -9.29
CA LEU A 308 0.57 30.14 -8.22
C LEU A 308 0.93 28.66 -8.31
N ALA A 309 0.75 28.02 -9.47
CA ALA A 309 1.08 26.62 -9.71
C ALA A 309 2.55 26.34 -9.40
N HIS A 310 3.46 27.18 -9.89
CA HIS A 310 4.89 27.06 -9.63
C HIS A 310 5.20 27.14 -8.12
N LYS A 311 4.65 28.13 -7.41
CA LYS A 311 4.93 28.30 -5.96
C LYS A 311 4.37 27.14 -5.13
N VAL A 312 3.13 26.70 -5.40
CA VAL A 312 2.48 25.58 -4.69
C VAL A 312 3.32 24.32 -4.86
N VAL A 313 3.61 23.96 -6.11
CA VAL A 313 4.28 22.70 -6.44
C VAL A 313 5.74 22.74 -5.98
N HIS A 314 6.44 23.87 -6.08
CA HIS A 314 7.82 23.99 -5.60
C HIS A 314 7.92 23.87 -4.08
N THR A 315 6.97 24.45 -3.32
CA THR A 315 6.92 24.28 -1.86
C THR A 315 6.74 22.81 -1.49
N VAL A 316 5.90 22.09 -2.22
CA VAL A 316 5.75 20.63 -2.03
C VAL A 316 7.03 19.88 -2.44
N ALA A 317 7.68 20.29 -3.53
CA ALA A 317 8.90 19.66 -4.04
C ALA A 317 10.06 19.78 -3.05
N GLU A 318 10.22 20.93 -2.37
CA GLU A 318 11.25 21.13 -1.33
C GLU A 318 11.07 20.18 -0.14
N VAL A 319 9.82 19.87 0.21
CA VAL A 319 9.48 19.08 1.41
C VAL A 319 9.44 17.59 1.13
N LEU A 320 8.81 17.19 0.02
CA LEU A 320 8.53 15.79 -0.30
C LEU A 320 9.39 15.26 -1.47
N GLY A 321 10.26 16.09 -2.05
CA GLY A 321 11.13 15.70 -3.16
C GLY A 321 10.36 15.34 -4.43
N VAL A 322 9.16 15.89 -4.61
CA VAL A 322 8.32 15.64 -5.79
C VAL A 322 8.97 16.29 -7.02
N GLN A 323 9.05 15.56 -8.12
CA GLN A 323 9.67 16.04 -9.37
C GLN A 323 8.66 16.55 -10.40
N ARG A 324 7.36 16.39 -10.12
CA ARG A 324 6.27 16.72 -11.04
C ARG A 324 5.01 17.11 -10.29
N GLY A 325 4.37 18.18 -10.72
CA GLY A 325 3.07 18.57 -10.19
C GLY A 325 2.41 19.66 -11.01
N ALA A 326 1.09 19.74 -10.92
CA ALA A 326 0.26 20.69 -11.64
C ALA A 326 -0.96 21.10 -10.81
N LEU A 327 -1.50 22.28 -11.09
CA LEU A 327 -2.85 22.66 -10.68
C LEU A 327 -3.82 22.32 -11.81
N LEU A 328 -4.84 21.52 -11.52
CA LEU A 328 -5.95 21.29 -12.44
C LEU A 328 -7.04 22.28 -12.08
N VAL A 329 -7.09 23.41 -12.79
CA VAL A 329 -8.03 24.49 -12.51
C VAL A 329 -9.39 24.15 -13.10
N MET A 330 -10.41 24.25 -12.27
CA MET A 330 -11.79 24.00 -12.68
C MET A 330 -12.37 25.25 -13.34
N THR A 331 -12.99 25.12 -14.50
CA THR A 331 -13.72 26.20 -15.16
C THR A 331 -15.12 25.70 -15.50
N ASP A 332 -16.14 26.43 -15.05
CA ASP A 332 -17.51 26.14 -15.46
C ASP A 332 -17.67 26.47 -16.94
N THR A 333 -18.22 25.52 -17.69
CA THR A 333 -18.64 25.75 -19.07
C THR A 333 -20.14 26.02 -19.12
N ASP A 334 -20.62 26.73 -20.14
CA ASP A 334 -22.06 26.99 -20.34
C ASP A 334 -22.87 25.69 -20.55
N THR A 335 -22.19 24.61 -20.93
CA THR A 335 -22.71 23.24 -20.89
C THR A 335 -22.46 22.67 -19.50
N GLU A 336 -23.41 21.96 -18.87
CA GLU A 336 -23.30 21.36 -17.51
C GLU A 336 -22.04 20.50 -17.24
N LYS A 337 -21.16 20.32 -18.22
CA LYS A 337 -19.82 19.74 -18.12
C LYS A 337 -18.88 20.61 -17.32
N LEU A 338 -17.83 19.96 -16.81
CA LEU A 338 -16.84 20.59 -15.96
C LEU A 338 -15.47 20.47 -16.62
N ARG A 339 -14.85 21.61 -16.93
CA ARG A 339 -13.56 21.65 -17.63
C ARG A 339 -12.43 21.75 -16.61
N LEU A 340 -11.47 20.84 -16.70
CA LEU A 340 -10.21 20.88 -15.96
C LEU A 340 -9.09 21.32 -16.89
N GLN A 341 -8.43 22.43 -16.53
CA GLN A 341 -7.28 22.96 -17.23
C GLN A 341 -6.02 22.70 -16.41
N PRO A 342 -5.09 21.83 -16.87
CA PRO A 342 -3.81 21.66 -16.23
C PRO A 342 -2.94 22.91 -16.39
N ILE A 343 -2.30 23.32 -15.30
CA ILE A 343 -1.29 24.37 -15.24
C ILE A 343 -0.06 23.77 -14.59
N SER A 344 1.03 23.62 -15.35
CA SER A 344 2.24 22.96 -14.84
C SER A 344 2.92 23.82 -13.77
N GLY A 345 3.18 23.23 -12.60
CA GLY A 345 4.01 23.88 -11.57
C GLY A 345 5.45 23.35 -11.55
N LEU A 346 5.64 22.07 -11.88
CA LEU A 346 6.96 21.45 -11.98
C LEU A 346 6.90 20.23 -12.92
N GLY A 347 7.97 20.03 -13.70
CA GLY A 347 8.06 18.92 -14.65
C GLY A 347 7.26 19.16 -15.94
N ARG A 348 7.38 18.23 -16.89
CA ARG A 348 6.61 18.27 -18.14
C ARG A 348 5.27 17.59 -17.90
N VAL A 349 4.19 18.37 -17.93
CA VAL A 349 2.81 17.91 -17.76
C VAL A 349 2.00 18.37 -18.97
N SER A 350 1.20 17.47 -19.54
CA SER A 350 0.28 17.82 -20.64
C SER A 350 -0.63 18.99 -20.22
N GLN A 351 -0.67 20.04 -21.02
CA GLN A 351 -1.54 21.21 -20.80
C GLN A 351 -2.88 21.09 -21.52
N VAL A 352 -3.20 19.90 -22.06
CA VAL A 352 -4.44 19.67 -22.79
C VAL A 352 -5.61 19.66 -21.79
N PRO A 353 -6.57 20.61 -21.92
CA PRO A 353 -7.72 20.65 -21.05
C PRO A 353 -8.64 19.47 -21.31
N VAL A 354 -9.36 19.06 -20.28
CA VAL A 354 -10.31 17.94 -20.36
C VAL A 354 -11.68 18.36 -19.86
N GLU A 355 -12.75 17.91 -20.51
CA GLU A 355 -14.13 18.13 -20.09
C GLU A 355 -14.67 16.84 -19.49
N LEU A 356 -14.93 16.85 -18.18
CA LEU A 356 -15.55 15.72 -17.49
C LEU A 356 -17.07 15.83 -17.58
N GLU A 357 -17.72 14.70 -17.86
CA GLU A 357 -19.18 14.61 -17.83
C GLU A 357 -19.69 14.63 -16.38
N PRO A 358 -20.87 15.21 -16.10
CA PRO A 358 -21.48 15.18 -14.77
C PRO A 358 -21.68 13.77 -14.20
N THR A 359 -21.84 12.79 -15.09
CA THR A 359 -22.01 11.37 -14.80
C THR A 359 -20.69 10.64 -14.54
N SER A 360 -19.53 11.31 -14.66
CA SER A 360 -18.23 10.70 -14.42
C SER A 360 -18.12 10.21 -12.97
N PRO A 361 -17.83 8.91 -12.74
CA PRO A 361 -17.60 8.38 -11.41
C PRO A 361 -16.42 9.05 -10.69
N ILE A 362 -15.43 9.52 -11.45
CA ILE A 362 -14.24 10.20 -10.92
C ILE A 362 -14.65 11.59 -10.42
N LEU A 363 -15.41 12.34 -11.22
CA LEU A 363 -15.91 13.65 -10.82
C LEU A 363 -16.83 13.55 -9.60
N ALA A 364 -17.78 12.62 -9.60
CA ALA A 364 -18.67 12.36 -8.47
C ALA A 364 -17.87 12.06 -7.19
N ARG A 365 -16.84 11.21 -7.27
CA ARG A 365 -15.97 10.85 -6.15
C ARG A 365 -15.19 12.04 -5.57
N ILE A 366 -14.79 13.00 -6.40
CA ILE A 366 -14.06 14.21 -5.97
C ILE A 366 -15.02 15.25 -5.37
N LEU A 367 -16.23 15.37 -5.95
CA LEU A 367 -17.25 16.30 -5.48
C LEU A 367 -17.84 15.87 -4.13
N GLU A 368 -18.19 14.58 -3.99
CA GLU A 368 -18.84 14.03 -2.80
C GLU A 368 -17.91 13.93 -1.58
N GLN A 369 -16.64 13.60 -1.81
CA GLN A 369 -15.70 13.29 -0.74
C GLN A 369 -14.55 14.29 -0.75
N ASN A 370 -14.43 15.08 0.32
CA ASN A 370 -13.35 16.05 0.50
C ASN A 370 -12.03 15.38 0.92
N THR A 371 -11.66 14.31 0.23
CA THR A 371 -10.49 13.49 0.50
C THR A 371 -9.61 13.44 -0.76
N PRO A 372 -8.29 13.32 -0.62
CA PRO A 372 -7.43 13.07 -1.77
C PRO A 372 -7.87 11.83 -2.54
N LEU A 373 -7.73 11.89 -3.87
CA LEU A 373 -7.93 10.77 -4.78
C LEU A 373 -6.55 10.28 -5.23
N PHE A 374 -6.25 9.01 -5.03
CA PHE A 374 -5.00 8.43 -5.53
C PHE A 374 -5.17 7.88 -6.94
N GLN A 375 -4.13 7.99 -7.77
CA GLN A 375 -4.11 7.39 -9.10
C GLN A 375 -4.38 5.87 -9.02
N TYR A 376 -3.87 5.23 -7.97
CA TYR A 376 -4.14 3.84 -7.66
C TYR A 376 -5.65 3.56 -7.48
N GLU A 377 -6.39 4.44 -6.81
CA GLU A 377 -7.84 4.27 -6.63
C GLU A 377 -8.58 4.32 -7.96
N VAL A 378 -8.20 5.24 -8.83
CA VAL A 378 -8.78 5.37 -10.18
C VAL A 378 -8.61 4.06 -10.97
N GLU A 379 -7.42 3.47 -10.90
CA GLU A 379 -7.09 2.26 -11.66
C GLU A 379 -7.71 0.98 -11.08
N GLN A 380 -8.01 0.95 -9.77
CA GLN A 380 -8.28 -0.32 -9.06
C GLN A 380 -9.62 -0.35 -8.33
N HIS A 381 -10.29 0.79 -8.16
CA HIS A 381 -11.60 0.81 -7.52
C HIS A 381 -12.70 0.45 -8.52
N PRO A 382 -13.50 -0.61 -8.30
CA PRO A 382 -14.51 -1.07 -9.27
C PRO A 382 -15.56 -0.01 -9.64
N GLY A 383 -15.82 0.94 -8.75
CA GLY A 383 -16.70 2.08 -9.03
C GLY A 383 -16.08 3.12 -9.97
N LEU A 384 -14.76 3.31 -9.92
CA LEU A 384 -14.05 4.32 -10.70
C LEU A 384 -13.61 3.78 -12.07
N GLN A 385 -13.34 2.47 -12.18
CA GLN A 385 -13.05 1.81 -13.46
C GLN A 385 -14.21 1.90 -14.47
N LYS A 386 -15.42 2.27 -14.02
CA LYS A 386 -16.58 2.54 -14.90
C LYS A 386 -16.48 3.89 -15.63
N ALA A 387 -15.54 4.75 -15.23
CA ALA A 387 -15.28 6.00 -15.92
C ALA A 387 -14.87 5.76 -17.37
N ALA A 388 -15.12 6.73 -18.25
CA ALA A 388 -14.82 6.61 -19.66
C ALA A 388 -13.32 6.35 -19.87
N GLN A 389 -12.98 5.51 -20.87
CA GLN A 389 -11.61 5.08 -21.11
C GLN A 389 -10.65 6.27 -21.33
N TRP A 390 -11.12 7.30 -22.05
CA TRP A 390 -10.35 8.51 -22.29
C TRP A 390 -10.08 9.33 -21.02
N GLU A 391 -10.97 9.31 -20.00
CA GLU A 391 -10.72 9.94 -18.70
C GLU A 391 -9.56 9.25 -17.98
N GLN A 392 -9.56 7.92 -18.01
CA GLN A 392 -8.51 7.11 -17.40
C GLN A 392 -7.17 7.24 -18.14
N ASP A 393 -7.20 7.34 -19.46
CA ASP A 393 -6.00 7.54 -20.28
C ASP A 393 -5.41 8.93 -20.02
N TRP A 394 -6.25 9.97 -19.97
CA TRP A 394 -5.81 11.33 -19.64
C TRP A 394 -5.17 11.43 -18.25
N LEU A 395 -5.78 10.85 -17.21
CA LEU A 395 -5.17 10.82 -15.87
C LEU A 395 -3.84 10.06 -15.84
N ARG A 396 -3.72 8.98 -16.62
CA ARG A 396 -2.46 8.23 -16.75
C ARG A 396 -1.37 9.05 -17.45
N GLU A 397 -1.72 9.84 -18.46
CA GLU A 397 -0.78 10.72 -19.18
C GLU A 397 -0.22 11.86 -18.31
N LEU A 398 -0.94 12.30 -17.29
CA LEU A 398 -0.42 13.27 -16.32
C LEU A 398 0.73 12.69 -15.47
N GLU A 399 0.81 11.36 -15.36
CA GLU A 399 1.77 10.60 -14.53
C GLU A 399 1.82 11.10 -13.07
N MET A 400 0.63 11.36 -12.51
CA MET A 400 0.45 11.80 -11.13
C MET A 400 0.15 10.60 -10.22
N GLU A 401 0.45 10.73 -8.92
CA GLU A 401 0.15 9.70 -7.92
C GLU A 401 -1.04 10.08 -7.02
N ILE A 402 -1.24 11.37 -6.76
CA ILE A 402 -2.29 11.89 -5.88
C ILE A 402 -2.90 13.18 -6.44
N TYR A 403 -4.22 13.31 -6.29
CA TYR A 403 -5.01 14.49 -6.65
C TYR A 403 -5.73 15.00 -5.39
N LEU A 404 -5.42 16.23 -4.98
CA LEU A 404 -5.98 16.83 -3.77
C LEU A 404 -7.03 17.90 -4.14
N PRO A 405 -8.27 17.79 -3.64
CA PRO A 405 -9.30 18.82 -3.81
C PRO A 405 -8.83 20.18 -3.29
N ILE A 406 -8.88 21.19 -4.15
CA ILE A 406 -8.72 22.59 -3.78
C ILE A 406 -10.12 23.19 -3.70
N ARG A 407 -10.51 23.64 -2.51
CA ARG A 407 -11.82 24.24 -2.27
C ARG A 407 -11.69 25.65 -1.75
N SER A 408 -12.60 26.52 -2.16
CA SER A 408 -12.77 27.86 -1.60
C SER A 408 -14.24 28.06 -1.25
N GLN A 409 -14.51 28.54 -0.03
CA GLN A 409 -15.87 28.73 0.51
C GLN A 409 -16.78 27.48 0.43
N GLY A 410 -16.20 26.27 0.35
CA GLY A 410 -16.91 25.00 0.21
C GLY A 410 -16.94 24.44 -1.22
N ASP A 411 -16.77 25.30 -2.23
CA ASP A 411 -16.84 24.93 -3.63
C ASP A 411 -15.49 24.44 -4.16
N LEU A 412 -15.54 23.40 -4.99
CA LEU A 412 -14.38 22.84 -5.66
C LEU A 412 -13.89 23.83 -6.73
N THR A 413 -12.69 24.35 -6.55
CA THR A 413 -12.08 25.34 -7.45
C THR A 413 -11.00 24.74 -8.33
N GLY A 414 -10.49 23.55 -7.98
CA GLY A 414 -9.53 22.79 -8.75
C GLY A 414 -8.97 21.60 -7.99
N LEU A 415 -7.88 21.02 -8.51
CA LEU A 415 -7.13 19.94 -7.88
C LEU A 415 -5.64 20.26 -7.88
N LEU A 416 -4.95 19.97 -6.78
CA LEU A 416 -3.49 19.89 -6.75
C LEU A 416 -3.10 18.46 -7.13
N ALA A 417 -2.48 18.29 -8.29
CA ALA A 417 -2.00 17.00 -8.77
C ALA A 417 -0.49 16.89 -8.55
N LEU A 418 -0.05 15.81 -7.90
CA LEU A 418 1.36 15.59 -7.58
C LEU A 418 1.80 14.21 -8.05
N GLY A 419 2.97 14.15 -8.69
CA GLY A 419 3.64 12.92 -9.06
C GLY A 419 4.19 12.17 -7.86
N PRO A 420 4.98 11.11 -8.07
CA PRO A 420 5.61 10.37 -6.98
C PRO A 420 6.52 11.24 -6.13
N GLN A 421 6.47 11.04 -4.81
CA GLN A 421 7.42 11.69 -3.89
C GLN A 421 8.84 11.13 -4.05
N GLY A 422 9.84 11.90 -3.65
CA GLY A 422 11.26 11.60 -3.89
C GLY A 422 11.75 10.32 -3.22
N THR A 423 11.11 9.88 -2.15
CA THR A 423 11.41 8.60 -1.46
C THR A 423 10.95 7.38 -2.28
N GLY A 424 10.05 7.58 -3.24
CA GLY A 424 9.33 6.54 -3.96
C GLY A 424 8.37 5.71 -3.09
N GLU A 425 8.16 6.07 -1.82
CA GLU A 425 7.13 5.44 -0.98
C GLU A 425 5.76 6.05 -1.30
N PRO A 426 4.64 5.36 -1.04
CA PRO A 426 3.32 5.99 -1.08
C PRO A 426 3.25 7.21 -0.16
N TYR A 427 2.41 8.19 -0.50
CA TYR A 427 2.12 9.30 0.42
C TYR A 427 1.51 8.76 1.72
N GLY A 428 2.23 8.90 2.82
CA GLY A 428 1.78 8.48 4.15
C GLY A 428 0.75 9.45 4.76
N PRO A 429 0.07 9.07 5.86
CA PRO A 429 -1.01 9.88 6.46
C PRO A 429 -0.60 11.32 6.81
N ARG A 430 0.61 11.51 7.37
CA ARG A 430 1.12 12.84 7.71
C ARG A 430 1.39 13.72 6.48
N ALA A 431 1.91 13.11 5.41
CA ALA A 431 2.15 13.82 4.15
C ALA A 431 0.80 14.20 3.51
N VAL A 432 -0.16 13.28 3.52
CA VAL A 432 -1.53 13.54 3.04
C VAL A 432 -2.17 14.70 3.82
N GLU A 433 -2.09 14.71 5.16
CA GLU A 433 -2.63 15.79 5.99
C GLU A 433 -1.99 17.15 5.70
N PHE A 434 -0.66 17.18 5.57
CA PHE A 434 0.09 18.37 5.17
C PHE A 434 -0.35 18.88 3.78
N LEU A 435 -0.40 17.99 2.79
CA LEU A 435 -0.80 18.32 1.42
C LEU A 435 -2.27 18.80 1.36
N SER A 436 -3.17 18.17 2.11
CA SER A 436 -4.58 18.59 2.19
C SER A 436 -4.71 19.98 2.78
N THR A 437 -3.91 20.30 3.80
CA THR A 437 -3.90 21.64 4.40
C THR A 437 -3.32 22.67 3.43
N LEU A 438 -2.25 22.34 2.72
CA LEU A 438 -1.70 23.18 1.64
C LEU A 438 -2.73 23.42 0.53
N ALA A 439 -3.43 22.39 0.06
CA ALA A 439 -4.47 22.51 -0.96
C ALA A 439 -5.61 23.42 -0.49
N GLN A 440 -6.02 23.31 0.78
CA GLN A 440 -7.04 24.18 1.37
C GLN A 440 -6.61 25.65 1.42
N GLN A 441 -5.36 25.93 1.83
CA GLN A 441 -4.80 27.29 1.84
C GLN A 441 -4.67 27.86 0.41
N THR A 442 -4.40 26.99 -0.57
CA THR A 442 -4.31 27.37 -1.98
C THR A 442 -5.66 27.79 -2.56
N GLY A 443 -6.78 27.31 -2.03
CA GLY A 443 -8.12 27.59 -2.57
C GLY A 443 -8.46 29.07 -2.64
N VAL A 444 -8.11 29.83 -1.60
CA VAL A 444 -8.36 31.28 -1.57
C VAL A 444 -7.54 31.99 -2.64
N ALA A 445 -6.25 31.67 -2.75
CA ALA A 445 -5.37 32.25 -3.75
C ALA A 445 -5.78 31.88 -5.18
N LEU A 446 -6.19 30.62 -5.39
CA LEU A 446 -6.67 30.13 -6.67
C LEU A 446 -7.95 30.83 -7.10
N GLN A 447 -8.90 31.02 -6.18
CA GLN A 447 -10.11 31.78 -6.46
C GLN A 447 -9.80 33.22 -6.83
N ASN A 448 -8.90 33.88 -6.07
CA ASN A 448 -8.49 35.25 -6.35
C ASN A 448 -7.81 35.40 -7.72
N ALA A 449 -6.90 34.48 -8.05
CA ALA A 449 -6.21 34.47 -9.35
C ALA A 449 -7.18 34.26 -10.51
N ARG A 450 -8.13 33.30 -10.38
CA ARG A 450 -9.18 33.09 -11.39
C ARG A 450 -10.09 34.31 -11.58
N LEU A 451 -10.51 34.94 -10.48
CA LEU A 451 -11.33 36.15 -10.54
C LEU A 451 -10.56 37.28 -11.24
N PHE A 452 -9.28 37.43 -10.92
CA PHE A 452 -8.41 38.42 -11.55
C PHE A 452 -8.24 38.18 -13.06
N GLU A 453 -7.98 36.94 -13.49
CA GLU A 453 -7.92 36.61 -14.92
C GLU A 453 -9.24 36.86 -15.64
N SER A 454 -10.37 36.50 -15.04
CA SER A 454 -11.68 36.79 -15.63
C SER A 454 -11.94 38.29 -15.77
N LEU A 455 -11.48 39.10 -14.81
CA LEU A 455 -11.55 40.56 -14.91
C LEU A 455 -10.64 41.10 -16.03
N LEU A 456 -9.44 40.56 -16.20
CA LEU A 456 -8.55 40.94 -17.30
C LEU A 456 -9.13 40.58 -18.67
N ASP A 457 -9.66 39.36 -18.82
CA ASP A 457 -10.30 38.90 -20.06
C ASP A 457 -11.51 39.77 -20.44
N ARG A 458 -12.37 40.07 -19.46
CA ARG A 458 -13.52 40.98 -19.65
C ARG A 458 -13.08 42.39 -20.04
N ASN A 459 -12.05 42.94 -19.40
CA ASN A 459 -11.51 44.27 -19.74
C ASN A 459 -10.91 44.31 -21.16
N ALA A 460 -10.17 43.27 -21.54
CA ALA A 460 -9.63 43.15 -22.89
C ALA A 460 -10.76 43.13 -23.94
N ARG A 461 -11.82 42.37 -23.67
CA ARG A 461 -12.99 42.28 -24.56
C ARG A 461 -13.79 43.57 -24.66
N ILE A 462 -13.95 44.30 -23.56
CA ILE A 462 -14.55 45.65 -23.57
C ILE A 462 -13.69 46.62 -24.39
N THR A 463 -12.36 46.54 -24.26
CA THR A 463 -11.43 47.40 -25.01
C THR A 463 -11.53 47.13 -26.51
N GLU A 464 -11.55 45.85 -26.91
CA GLU A 464 -11.75 45.42 -28.29
C GLU A 464 -13.11 45.89 -28.85
N LEU A 465 -14.18 45.74 -28.07
CA LEU A 465 -15.52 46.22 -28.45
C LEU A 465 -15.54 47.74 -28.64
N ASN A 466 -14.92 48.51 -27.73
CA ASN A 466 -14.83 49.96 -27.86
C ASN A 466 -14.05 50.39 -29.10
N GLU A 467 -12.97 49.69 -29.43
CA GLU A 467 -12.19 49.95 -30.65
C GLU A 467 -13.00 49.62 -31.92
N SER A 468 -13.76 48.52 -31.90
CA SER A 468 -14.66 48.16 -33.00
C SER A 468 -15.80 49.17 -33.19
N LEU A 469 -16.36 49.69 -32.09
CA LEU A 469 -17.37 50.76 -32.14
C LEU A 469 -16.79 52.05 -32.72
N ARG A 470 -15.60 52.45 -32.27
CA ARG A 470 -14.94 53.66 -32.77
C ARG A 470 -14.67 53.57 -34.27
N THR A 471 -14.14 52.46 -34.74
CA THR A 471 -13.89 52.24 -36.18
C THR A 471 -15.19 52.21 -36.99
N ALA A 472 -16.29 51.68 -36.43
CA ALA A 472 -17.61 51.74 -37.04
C ALA A 472 -18.14 53.18 -37.15
N TYR A 473 -17.99 53.99 -36.11
CA TYR A 473 -18.36 55.42 -36.12
C TYR A 473 -17.56 56.22 -37.15
N GLU A 474 -16.24 56.04 -37.21
CA GLU A 474 -15.39 56.71 -38.21
C GLU A 474 -15.77 56.32 -39.64
N ARG A 475 -16.20 55.07 -39.86
CA ARG A 475 -16.69 54.60 -41.15
C ARG A 475 -18.04 55.21 -41.51
N LEU A 476 -18.94 55.35 -40.54
CA LEU A 476 -20.23 56.01 -40.74
C LEU A 476 -20.05 57.50 -41.08
N GLU A 477 -19.17 58.20 -40.36
CA GLU A 477 -18.88 59.62 -40.63
C GLU A 477 -18.28 59.84 -42.02
N ARG A 478 -17.39 58.94 -42.47
CA ARG A 478 -16.87 58.98 -43.85
C ARG A 478 -17.97 58.75 -44.89
N LEU A 479 -18.93 57.86 -44.63
CA LEU A 479 -20.06 57.62 -45.52
C LEU A 479 -21.02 58.81 -45.56
N ASP A 480 -21.28 59.46 -44.42
CA ASP A 480 -22.12 60.66 -44.35
C ASP A 480 -21.48 61.84 -45.09
N ARG A 481 -20.18 62.12 -44.87
CA ARG A 481 -19.47 63.16 -45.64
C ARG A 481 -19.48 62.88 -47.13
N GLY A 482 -19.23 61.63 -47.54
CA GLY A 482 -19.29 61.24 -48.95
C GLY A 482 -20.68 61.39 -49.57
N LYS A 483 -21.76 61.24 -48.78
CA LYS A 483 -23.14 61.51 -49.21
C LYS A 483 -23.43 62.99 -49.34
N SER A 484 -22.94 63.82 -48.41
CA SER A 484 -23.11 65.27 -48.45
C SER A 484 -22.44 65.89 -49.67
N ASP A 485 -21.22 65.46 -50.01
CA ASP A 485 -20.50 65.91 -51.22
C ASP A 485 -21.19 65.48 -52.54
N PHE A 486 -22.06 64.47 -52.50
CA PHE A 486 -22.83 64.01 -53.66
C PHE A 486 -24.17 64.74 -53.85
N LEU A 487 -24.65 65.46 -52.83
CA LEU A 487 -25.97 66.11 -52.81
C LEU A 487 -25.91 67.63 -52.96
N THR A 488 -24.73 68.23 -52.99
CA THR A 488 -24.43 69.61 -53.41
C THR A 488 -23.80 69.62 -54.79
#